data_AF-A0A3G9IUR2-F1
#
_entry.id   AF-A0A3G9IUR2-F1
#
_cell.length_a   1.000
_cell.length_b   1.000
_cell.length_c   1.000
_cell.angle_alpha   90.00
_cell.angle_beta   90.00
_cell.angle_gamma   90.00
#
_symmetry.space_group_name_H-M   'P 1'
#
loop_
_entity.id
_entity.type
_entity.pdbx_description
1 polymer ?
#
loop_
_entity_poly.entity_id
_entity_poly.type
_entity_poly.pdbx_seq_one_letter_code
_entity_poly.pdbx_strand_id
1 'polypeptide(L)' 'MLKGTFPIELDGQQAQMIVNALRDKANHCSCTEAAMYHILAQQVLEGKQAFHNRTYTLMAQRYDLLLPSNSISSHT' A
#
# COMPACT_ATOMS: atom_id res chain seq x y z
N MET A 1 5.07 19.45 -22.35
CA MET A 1 5.61 19.33 -20.98
C MET A 1 5.24 17.96 -20.43
N LEU A 2 6.20 17.07 -20.25
CA LEU A 2 6.01 15.83 -19.49
C LEU A 2 5.77 16.23 -18.03
N LYS A 3 4.68 15.76 -17.40
CA LYS A 3 4.24 16.16 -16.05
C LYS A 3 5.19 15.71 -14.91
N GLY A 4 6.43 15.35 -15.20
CA GLY A 4 7.44 14.95 -14.20
C GLY A 4 7.09 13.68 -13.42
N THR A 5 6.06 12.94 -13.84
CA THR A 5 5.59 11.72 -13.20
C THR A 5 5.47 10.62 -14.23
N PHE A 6 5.90 9.42 -13.85
CA PHE A 6 5.73 8.20 -14.64
C PHE A 6 5.09 7.14 -13.74
N PRO A 7 4.02 6.47 -14.19
CA PRO A 7 3.41 5.38 -13.43
C PRO A 7 4.33 4.16 -13.45
N ILE A 8 4.45 3.50 -12.30
CA ILE A 8 5.08 2.18 -12.18
C ILE A 8 4.00 1.21 -11.74
N GLU A 9 3.76 0.19 -12.55
CA GLU A 9 2.86 -0.90 -12.17
C GLU A 9 3.67 -1.96 -11.42
N LEU A 10 3.21 -2.29 -10.22
CA LEU A 10 3.85 -3.27 -9.35
C LEU A 10 2.82 -4.34 -8.99
N ASP A 11 3.22 -5.61 -9.07
CA ASP A 11 2.45 -6.66 -8.43
C ASP A 11 2.61 -6.63 -6.89
N GLY A 12 1.82 -7.43 -6.18
CA GLY A 12 1.82 -7.44 -4.72
C GLY A 12 3.17 -7.85 -4.11
N GLN A 13 3.94 -8.71 -4.78
CA GLN A 13 5.25 -9.16 -4.32
C GLN A 13 6.32 -8.10 -4.58
N GLN A 14 6.33 -7.52 -5.77
CA GLN A 14 7.23 -6.42 -6.15
C GLN A 14 7.05 -5.20 -5.23
N ALA A 15 5.80 -4.83 -4.95
CA ALA A 15 5.49 -3.76 -4.00
C ALA A 15 6.04 -4.07 -2.61
N GLN A 16 5.91 -5.32 -2.13
CA GLN A 16 6.45 -5.72 -0.82
C GLN A 16 7.99 -5.69 -0.81
N MET A 17 8.65 -6.12 -1.89
CA MET A 17 10.11 -6.05 -2.01
C MET A 17 10.62 -4.61 -1.91
N ILE A 18 9.93 -3.67 -2.58
CA ILE A 18 10.27 -2.24 -2.52
C ILE A 18 10.08 -1.69 -1.10
N VAL A 19 8.97 -2.02 -0.43
CA VAL A 19 8.74 -1.63 0.97
C VAL A 19 9.88 -2.11 1.87
N ASN A 20 10.30 -3.36 1.72
CA ASN A 20 11.39 -3.93 2.51
C ASN A 20 12.71 -3.22 2.22
N ALA A 21 13.06 -3.02 0.94
CA ALA A 21 14.29 -2.32 0.55
C ALA A 21 14.34 -0.87 1.10
N LEU A 22 13.22 -0.15 1.07
CA LEU A 22 13.13 1.21 1.61
C LEU A 22 13.28 1.23 3.13
N ARG A 23 12.65 0.27 3.85
CA ARG A 23 12.80 0.13 5.30
C ARG A 23 14.23 -0.22 5.69
N ASP A 24 14.85 -1.15 4.97
CA ASP A 24 16.25 -1.50 5.18
C ASP A 24 17.14 -0.28 4.96
N LYS A 25 16.90 0.52 3.90
CA LYS A 25 17.64 1.77 3.69
C LYS A 25 17.44 2.79 4.80
N ALA A 26 16.22 2.94 5.29
CA ALA A 26 15.94 3.84 6.42
C ALA A 26 16.71 3.41 7.68
N ASN A 27 16.72 2.11 7.98
CA ASN A 27 17.41 1.54 9.15
C ASN A 27 18.94 1.68 9.08
N HIS A 28 19.50 1.73 7.86
CA HIS A 28 20.94 1.85 7.64
C HIS A 28 21.41 3.28 7.37
N CYS A 29 20.53 4.30 7.32
CA CYS A 29 20.95 5.71 7.27
C CYS A 29 20.79 6.41 8.62
N SER A 30 21.85 7.08 9.06
CA SER A 30 21.86 7.93 10.26
C SER A 30 21.45 9.38 9.97
N CYS A 31 20.59 9.60 8.98
CA CYS A 31 20.40 10.90 8.33
C CYS A 31 18.92 11.25 8.14
N THR A 32 18.62 12.53 7.89
CA THR A 32 17.27 13.07 7.59
C THR A 32 16.54 12.30 6.49
N GLU A 33 17.29 11.62 5.61
CA GLU A 33 16.75 10.78 4.53
C GLU A 33 16.07 9.49 5.03
N ALA A 34 16.38 9.03 6.24
CA ALA A 34 15.69 7.88 6.84
C ALA A 34 14.18 8.12 6.97
N ALA A 35 13.78 9.34 7.37
CA ALA A 35 12.38 9.74 7.42
C ALA A 35 11.73 9.72 6.03
N MET A 36 12.44 10.19 5.00
CA MET A 36 11.96 10.15 3.62
C MET A 36 11.76 8.70 3.15
N TYR A 37 12.69 7.80 3.43
CA TYR A 37 12.54 6.38 3.09
C TYR A 37 11.37 5.71 3.82
N HIS A 38 11.13 6.05 5.08
CA HIS A 38 9.94 5.58 5.81
C HIS A 38 8.64 6.09 5.19
N ILE A 39 8.57 7.37 4.82
CA ILE A 39 7.39 7.95 4.15
C ILE A 39 7.14 7.23 2.83
N LEU A 40 8.17 7.04 2.01
CA LEU A 40 8.04 6.32 0.74
C LEU A 40 7.60 4.87 0.95
N ALA A 41 8.18 4.15 1.92
CA ALA A 41 7.79 2.79 2.23
C ALA A 41 6.31 2.70 2.65
N GLN A 42 5.85 3.68 3.44
CA GLN A 42 4.46 3.75 3.87
C GLN A 42 3.51 3.99 2.68
N GLN A 43 3.83 4.93 1.79
CA GLN A 43 3.02 5.21 0.60
C GLN A 43 2.90 4.00 -0.33
N VAL A 44 3.99 3.25 -0.55
CA VAL A 44 3.95 2.03 -1.37
C VAL A 44 3.10 0.95 -0.68
N LEU A 45 3.22 0.80 0.64
CA LEU A 45 2.43 -0.17 1.40
C LEU A 45 0.93 0.15 1.36
N GLU A 46 0.55 1.41 1.52
CA GLU A 46 -0.83 1.88 1.43
C GLU A 46 -1.39 1.68 0.02
N GLY A 47 -0.62 2.00 -1.03
CA GLY A 47 -0.99 1.74 -2.41
C GLY A 47 -1.24 0.24 -2.67
N LYS A 48 -0.36 -0.63 -2.15
CA LYS A 48 -0.52 -2.09 -2.22
C LYS A 48 -1.82 -2.54 -1.53
N GLN A 49 -2.09 -2.05 -0.33
CA GLN A 49 -3.28 -2.44 0.44
C GLN A 49 -4.58 -1.93 -0.20
N ALA A 50 -4.58 -0.70 -0.72
CA ALA A 50 -5.71 -0.14 -1.45
C ALA A 50 -6.03 -0.97 -2.71
N PHE A 51 -5.01 -1.37 -3.47
CA PHE A 51 -5.19 -2.25 -4.63
C PHE A 51 -5.76 -3.62 -4.24
N HIS A 52 -5.23 -4.23 -3.17
CA HIS A 52 -5.70 -5.51 -2.67
C HIS A 52 -7.17 -5.44 -2.23
N ASN A 53 -7.52 -4.44 -1.42
CA ASN A 53 -8.88 -4.22 -0.95
C ASN A 53 -9.85 -3.99 -2.11
N ARG A 54 -9.46 -3.18 -3.10
CA ARG A 54 -10.28 -2.93 -4.29
C ARG A 54 -10.51 -4.22 -5.07
N THR A 55 -9.46 -5.00 -5.30
CA THR A 55 -9.54 -6.28 -6.02
C THR A 55 -10.41 -7.28 -5.26
N TYR A 56 -10.24 -7.38 -3.94
CA TYR A 56 -11.06 -8.25 -3.09
C TYR A 56 -12.53 -7.85 -3.14
N THR A 57 -12.86 -6.56 -3.01
CA THR A 57 -14.23 -6.05 -3.13
C THR A 57 -14.87 -6.41 -4.47
N LEU A 58 -14.13 -6.23 -5.57
CA LEU A 58 -14.61 -6.59 -6.91
C LEU A 58 -14.85 -8.09 -7.06
N MET A 59 -13.97 -8.92 -6.50
CA MET A 59 -14.12 -10.38 -6.54
C MET A 59 -15.27 -10.84 -5.66
N ALA A 60 -15.41 -10.29 -4.45
CA ALA A 60 -16.51 -10.63 -3.56
C ALA A 60 -17.87 -10.25 -4.17
N GLN A 61 -17.97 -9.08 -4.80
CA GLN A 61 -19.16 -8.68 -5.56
C GLN A 61 -19.46 -9.63 -6.73
N ARG A 62 -18.42 -10.09 -7.44
CA ARG A 62 -18.57 -11.00 -8.58
C ARG A 62 -19.05 -12.40 -8.17
N TYR A 63 -18.68 -12.86 -6.99
CA TYR A 63 -18.98 -14.20 -6.48
C TYR A 63 -20.02 -14.21 -5.35
N ASP A 64 -20.74 -13.10 -5.14
CA ASP A 64 -21.72 -12.91 -4.06
C ASP A 64 -21.21 -13.32 -2.66
N LEU A 65 -19.91 -13.12 -2.42
CA LEU A 65 -19.32 -13.35 -1.10
C LEU A 65 -19.68 -12.18 -0.18
N LEU A 66 -20.21 -12.49 1.00
CA LEU A 66 -20.42 -11.49 2.05
C LEU A 66 -19.09 -10.82 2.37
N LEU A 67 -18.94 -9.55 1.99
CA LEU A 67 -17.85 -8.73 2.46
C LEU A 67 -17.98 -8.59 3.98
N PRO A 68 -16.90 -8.73 4.77
CA PRO A 68 -16.97 -8.45 6.19
C PRO A 68 -17.42 -7.00 6.34
N SER A 69 -18.65 -6.82 6.79
CA SER A 69 -19.18 -5.53 7.18
C SER A 69 -18.31 -5.05 8.32
N ASN A 70 -17.70 -3.87 8.17
CA ASN A 70 -17.22 -3.13 9.33
C ASN A 70 -18.44 -2.87 10.21
N SER A 71 -18.69 -3.77 11.15
CA SER A 71 -19.69 -3.65 12.20
C SER A 71 -19.20 -2.55 13.13
N ILE A 72 -19.45 -1.30 12.75
CA ILE A 72 -19.49 -0.20 13.69
C ILE A 72 -20.73 -0.47 14.54
N SER A 73 -20.50 -1.14 15.67
CA SER A 73 -21.46 -1.24 16.75
C SER A 73 -21.62 0.18 17.31
N SER A 74 -22.64 0.89 16.85
CA SER A 74 -23.14 2.09 17.50
C SER A 74 -23.73 1.68 18.84
N HIS A 75 -22.90 1.63 19.88
CA HIS A 75 -23.41 1.59 21.24
C HIS A 75 -23.99 2.96 21.56
N THR A 76 -25.31 2.93 21.79
CA THR A 76 -26.17 3.93 22.44
C THR A 76 -25.52 4.65 23.61
#